data_AF-A0A926EWF1-F1
#
_entry.id   AF-A0A926EWF1-F1
#
_cell.length_a   1.000
_cell.length_b   1.000
_cell.length_c   1.000
_cell.angle_alpha   90.00
_cell.angle_beta   90.00
_cell.angle_gamma   90.00
#
_symmetry.space_group_name_H-M   'P 1'
#
loop_
_entity.id
_entity.type
_entity.pdbx_description
1 polymer ?
#
loop_
_entity_poly.entity_id
_entity_poly.type
_entity_poly.pdbx_seq_one_letter_code
_entity_poly.pdbx_strand_id
1 'polypeptide(L)' 'MTEKIKEQISSIRDSGVTNMFDINRVQYEANERKFYELVIFLEDHKAEYVHFIMTGEFKK' A
#
# COMPACT_ATOMS: atom_id res chain seq x y z
N MET A 1 9.96 2.38 -2.46
CA MET A 1 8.65 3.08 -2.44
C MET A 1 8.78 4.52 -2.94
N THR A 2 7.97 4.94 -3.90
CA THR A 2 7.92 6.34 -4.40
C THR A 2 6.92 7.18 -3.60
N GLU A 3 6.97 8.52 -3.73
CA GLU A 3 5.97 9.41 -3.09
C GLU A 3 4.54 9.10 -3.53
N LYS A 4 4.36 8.77 -4.82
CA LYS A 4 3.07 8.35 -5.38
C LYS A 4 2.51 7.10 -4.70
N ILE A 5 3.33 6.09 -4.43
CA ILE A 5 2.89 4.87 -3.73
C ILE A 5 2.47 5.21 -2.29
N LYS A 6 3.16 6.14 -1.60
CA LYS A 6 2.76 6.59 -0.26
C LYS A 6 1.40 7.27 -0.25
N GLU A 7 1.14 8.13 -1.24
CA GLU A 7 -0.16 8.80 -1.40
C GLU A 7 -1.27 7.79 -1.67
N GLN A 8 -1.01 6.78 -2.51
CA GLN A 8 -1.96 5.70 -2.79
C GLN A 8 -2.27 4.86 -1.54
N ILE A 9 -1.24 4.48 -0.78
CA ILE A 9 -1.41 3.77 0.50
C ILE A 9 -2.20 4.63 1.49
N SER A 10 -1.90 5.93 1.57
CA SER A 10 -2.63 6.86 2.45
C SER A 10 -4.10 6.98 2.03
N SER A 11 -4.39 7.06 0.73
CA SER A 11 -5.76 7.09 0.21
C SER A 11 -6.58 5.85 0.60
N ILE A 12 -5.96 4.66 0.58
CA ILE A 12 -6.62 3.42 1.03
C ILE A 12 -6.79 3.41 2.55
N ARG A 13 -5.75 3.80 3.30
CA ARG A 13 -5.79 3.88 4.76
C ARG A 13 -6.88 4.83 5.24
N ASP A 14 -6.93 6.02 4.69
CA ASP A 14 -7.88 7.07 5.08
C ASP A 14 -9.31 6.71 4.71
N SER A 15 -9.51 5.80 3.75
CA SER A 15 -10.82 5.26 3.44
C SER A 15 -11.38 4.32 4.51
N GLY A 16 -10.52 3.70 5.32
CA GLY A 16 -10.93 2.78 6.38
C GLY A 16 -11.64 1.50 5.92
N VAL A 17 -11.67 1.22 4.61
CA VAL A 17 -12.43 0.09 4.02
C VAL A 17 -11.80 -1.27 4.34
N THR A 18 -10.48 -1.31 4.53
CA THR A 18 -9.74 -2.56 4.78
C THR A 18 -8.68 -2.39 5.86
N ASN A 19 -8.33 -3.49 6.51
CA ASN A 19 -7.12 -3.58 7.31
C ASN A 19 -5.89 -3.44 6.39
N MET A 20 -4.95 -2.57 6.74
CA MET A 20 -3.74 -2.35 5.95
C MET A 20 -2.78 -3.55 5.96
N PHE A 21 -2.91 -4.50 6.89
CA PHE A 21 -2.14 -5.75 6.89
C PHE A 21 -2.77 -6.85 6.02
N ASP A 22 -4.03 -6.68 5.60
CA ASP A 22 -4.65 -7.57 4.61
C ASP A 22 -4.20 -7.14 3.20
N ILE A 23 -3.01 -7.60 2.82
CA ILE A 23 -2.38 -7.21 1.54
C ILE A 23 -3.26 -7.58 0.35
N ASN A 24 -3.93 -8.74 0.38
CA ASN A 24 -4.80 -9.16 -0.72
C ASN A 24 -5.98 -8.20 -0.89
N ARG A 25 -6.60 -7.77 0.23
CA ARG A 25 -7.68 -6.79 0.17
C ARG A 25 -7.18 -5.41 -0.22
N VAL A 26 -6.01 -4.99 0.25
CA VAL A 26 -5.38 -3.71 -0.16
C VAL A 26 -5.05 -3.72 -1.66
N GLN A 27 -4.55 -4.83 -2.21
CA GLN A 27 -4.32 -4.99 -3.65
C GLN A 27 -5.63 -4.90 -4.44
N TYR A 28 -6.71 -5.52 -3.95
CA TYR A 28 -8.02 -5.40 -4.57
C TYR A 28 -8.51 -3.94 -4.59
N GLU A 29 -8.46 -3.23 -3.46
CA GLU A 29 -8.85 -1.82 -3.38
C GLU A 29 -7.95 -0.91 -4.24
N ALA A 30 -6.65 -1.21 -4.29
CA ALA A 30 -5.70 -0.52 -5.16
C ALA A 30 -6.06 -0.71 -6.64
N ASN A 31 -6.44 -1.92 -7.05
CA ASN A 31 -6.86 -2.22 -8.41
C ASN A 31 -8.17 -1.49 -8.78
N GLU A 32 -9.18 -1.51 -7.89
CA GLU A 32 -10.45 -0.80 -8.09
C GLU A 32 -10.23 0.72 -8.26
N ARG A 33 -9.28 1.29 -7.51
CA ARG A 33 -8.90 2.71 -7.59
C ARG A 33 -7.89 3.03 -8.71
N LYS A 34 -7.53 2.03 -9.53
CA LYS A 34 -6.55 2.14 -10.64
C LYS A 34 -5.13 2.51 -10.18
N PHE A 35 -4.78 2.16 -8.94
CA PHE A 35 -3.43 2.29 -8.38
C PHE A 35 -2.54 1.11 -8.80
N TYR A 36 -2.36 0.91 -10.11
CA TYR A 36 -1.67 -0.25 -10.67
C TYR A 36 -0.21 -0.37 -10.19
N GLU A 37 0.46 0.76 -9.96
CA GLU A 37 1.82 0.76 -9.40
C GLU A 37 1.85 0.24 -7.96
N LEU A 38 0.84 0.55 -7.14
CA LEU A 38 0.72 -0.02 -5.80
C LEU A 38 0.43 -1.52 -5.85
N VAL A 39 -0.40 -1.98 -6.80
CA VAL A 39 -0.67 -3.42 -6.98
C VAL A 39 0.62 -4.18 -7.26
N ILE A 40 1.42 -3.70 -8.24
CA ILE A 40 2.71 -4.32 -8.59
C ILE A 40 3.70 -4.23 -7.41
N PHE A 41 3.77 -3.07 -6.76
CA PHE A 41 4.65 -2.87 -5.59
C PHE A 41 4.32 -3.85 -4.46
N LEU A 42 3.04 -4.11 -4.20
CA LEU A 42 2.62 -5.06 -3.17
C LEU A 42 2.95 -6.50 -3.52
N GLU A 43 3.24 -6.87 -4.77
CA GLU A 43 3.72 -8.22 -5.09
C GLU A 43 5.20 -8.39 -4.75
N ASP A 44 6.04 -7.45 -5.20
CA ASP A 44 7.50 -7.58 -5.09
C ASP A 44 8.05 -7.08 -3.74
N HIS A 45 7.34 -6.17 -3.06
CA HIS A 45 7.86 -5.42 -1.91
C HIS A 45 6.98 -5.52 -0.65
N LYS A 46 6.40 -6.70 -0.39
CA LYS A 46 5.53 -6.96 0.79
C LYS A 46 6.18 -6.57 2.12
N ALA A 47 7.46 -6.89 2.30
CA ALA A 47 8.20 -6.59 3.53
C ALA A 47 8.39 -5.08 3.74
N GLU A 48 8.69 -4.32 2.68
CA GLU A 48 8.82 -2.86 2.75
C GLU A 48 7.48 -2.19 3.06
N TYR A 49 6.40 -2.70 2.46
CA TYR A 49 5.06 -2.23 2.74
C TYR A 49 4.66 -2.46 4.21
N VAL A 50 4.83 -3.68 4.72
CA VAL A 50 4.52 -4.00 6.13
C VAL A 50 5.36 -3.16 7.08
N HIS A 51 6.66 -2.99 6.79
CA HIS A 51 7.52 -2.12 7.57
C HIS A 51 6.98 -0.68 7.59
N PHE A 52 6.64 -0.13 6.42
CA PHE A 52 6.08 1.22 6.32
C PHE A 52 4.76 1.39 7.10
N ILE A 53 3.87 0.39 7.08
CA ILE A 53 2.63 0.43 7.87
C ILE A 53 2.91 0.43 9.37
N MET A 54 3.96 -0.27 9.83
CA MET A 54 4.29 -0.36 11.26
C MET A 54 5.11 0.84 11.77
N THR A 55 6.06 1.33 10.99
CA THR A 55 7.03 2.35 11.44
C THR A 55 6.76 3.73 10.88
N GLY A 56 6.03 3.84 9.76
CA GLY A 56 5.94 5.06 8.97
C GLY A 56 7.26 5.45 8.29
N GLU A 57 8.34 4.70 8.52
CA GLU A 57 9.66 4.95 7.98
C GLU A 57 9.85 4.19 6.67
N PHE A 58 10.53 4.82 5.73
CA PHE A 58 10.94 4.19 4.48
C PHE A 58 12.45 4.02 4.51
N LYS A 59 12.94 2.76 4.36
CA LYS A 59 14.35 2.51 4.10
C LYS A 59 14.68 3.06 2.70
N LYS A 60 15.51 4.11 2.69
CA LYS A 60 16.01 4.77 1.49
C LYS A 60 16.90 3.84 0.67
#